data_AF-A0A8T3P8L3-F1
#
_entry.id   AF-A0A8T3P8L3-F1
#
_cell.length_a   1.000
_cell.length_b   1.000
_cell.length_c   1.000
_cell.angle_alpha   90.00
_cell.angle_beta   90.00
_cell.angle_gamma   90.00
#
_symmetry.space_group_name_H-M   'P 1'
#
loop_
_entity.id
_entity.type
_entity.pdbx_description
1 polymer ?
#
loop_
_entity_poly.entity_id
_entity_poly.type
_entity_poly.pdbx_seq_one_letter_code
_entity_poly.pdbx_strand_id
1 'polypeptide(L)' 'MRKRTTMDLDRELVREAAAVLGTSRIVETVHGALSEVVRARKRLRLLELGTDLSVEDLERMRAPRFDISEGDGSRTLGS' A
#
# COMPACT_ATOMS: atom_id res chain seq x y z
N MET A 1 -15.26 2.27 -11.59
CA MET A 1 -16.24 2.88 -12.52
C MET A 1 -15.85 4.33 -12.77
N ARG A 2 -15.73 4.77 -14.02
CA ARG A 2 -15.37 6.15 -14.36
C ARG A 2 -16.64 6.91 -14.73
N LYS A 3 -16.91 8.03 -14.07
CA LYS A 3 -18.02 8.93 -14.43
C LYS A 3 -17.46 10.16 -15.15
N ARG A 4 -18.16 10.62 -16.18
CA ARG A 4 -17.86 11.89 -16.84
C ARG A 4 -18.58 12.99 -16.08
N THR A 5 -17.85 14.04 -15.73
CA THR A 5 -18.33 15.17 -14.95
C THR A 5 -17.84 16.45 -15.61
N THR A 6 -18.68 17.48 -15.62
CA THR A 6 -18.30 18.84 -15.98
C THR A 6 -17.98 19.59 -14.70
N MET A 7 -16.82 20.25 -14.64
CA MET A 7 -16.40 21.04 -13.49
C MET A 7 -15.47 22.16 -13.95
N ASP A 8 -15.50 23.28 -13.24
CA ASP A 8 -14.58 24.39 -13.49
C ASP A 8 -13.21 24.08 -12.86
N LEU A 9 -12.16 24.31 -13.63
CA LEU A 9 -10.78 24.09 -13.23
C LEU A 9 -9.95 25.30 -13.61
N ASP A 10 -9.07 25.71 -12.71
CA ASP A 10 -8.03 26.69 -13.04
C ASP A 10 -7.07 26.06 -14.07
N ARG A 11 -7.01 26.67 -15.26
CA ARG A 11 -6.20 26.16 -16.36
C ARG A 11 -4.70 26.30 -16.11
N GLU A 12 -4.27 27.30 -15.35
CA GLU A 12 -2.85 27.46 -15.02
C GLU A 12 -2.43 26.38 -14.03
N LEU A 13 -3.20 26.19 -12.96
CA LEU A 13 -2.92 25.14 -11.98
C LEU A 13 -2.90 23.74 -12.64
N VAL A 14 -3.79 23.48 -13.60
CA VAL A 14 -3.78 22.22 -14.36
C VAL A 14 -2.53 22.10 -15.24
N ARG A 15 -2.03 23.18 -15.82
CA ARG A 15 -0.77 23.17 -16.59
C ARG A 15 0.42 22.87 -15.70
N GLU A 16 0.52 23.55 -14.56
CA GLU A 16 1.58 23.32 -13.58
C GLU A 16 1.57 21.88 -13.09
N ALA A 17 0.39 21.37 -12.69
CA ALA A 17 0.24 19.99 -12.26
C ALA A 17 0.58 18.99 -13.38
N ALA A 18 0.23 19.30 -14.64
CA ALA A 18 0.56 18.45 -15.78
C ALA A 18 2.07 18.38 -16.03
N ALA A 19 2.78 19.50 -15.88
CA ALA A 19 4.23 19.54 -15.99
C ALA A 19 4.92 18.73 -14.88
N VAL A 20 4.45 18.86 -13.63
CA VAL A 20 4.98 18.09 -12.49
C VAL A 20 4.70 16.60 -12.63
N LEU A 21 3.52 16.22 -13.10
CA LEU A 21 3.10 14.82 -13.22
C LEU A 21 3.52 14.17 -14.54
N GLY A 22 4.04 14.94 -15.50
CA GLY A 22 4.39 14.46 -16.84
C GLY A 22 3.18 13.99 -17.66
N THR A 23 2.01 14.60 -17.43
CA THR A 23 0.75 14.21 -18.11
C THR A 23 0.40 15.17 -19.23
N SER A 24 -0.38 14.70 -20.22
CA SER A 24 -0.75 15.51 -21.39
C SER A 24 -2.24 15.84 -21.43
N ARG A 25 -3.11 14.99 -20.84
CA ARG A 25 -4.55 15.21 -20.80
C ARG A 25 -5.00 15.69 -19.43
N ILE A 26 -5.91 16.67 -19.38
CA ILE A 26 -6.48 17.21 -18.13
C ILE A 26 -6.99 16.08 -17.21
N VAL A 27 -7.67 15.08 -17.77
CA VAL A 27 -8.21 13.99 -16.97
C VAL A 27 -7.10 13.08 -16.40
N GLU A 28 -5.98 12.93 -17.08
CA GLU A 28 -4.80 12.22 -16.52
C GLU A 28 -4.20 13.03 -15.38
N THR A 29 -4.03 14.34 -15.59
CA THR A 29 -3.53 15.26 -14.56
C THR A 29 -4.39 15.22 -13.31
N VAL A 30 -5.72 15.31 -13.45
CA VAL A 30 -6.66 15.28 -12.32
C VAL A 30 -6.58 13.93 -11.57
N HIS A 31 -6.62 12.80 -12.29
CA HIS A 31 -6.50 11.50 -11.63
C HIS A 31 -5.13 11.28 -10.98
N GLY A 32 -4.05 11.75 -11.62
CA GLY A 32 -2.69 11.69 -11.08
C GLY A 32 -2.57 12.49 -9.79
N ALA A 33 -3.02 13.75 -9.81
CA ALA A 33 -3.02 14.62 -8.63
C ALA A 33 -3.81 14.02 -7.46
N LEU A 34 -5.03 13.51 -7.73
CA LEU A 34 -5.84 12.85 -6.70
C LEU A 34 -5.16 11.59 -6.15
N SER A 35 -4.52 10.80 -7.01
CA SER A 35 -3.79 9.61 -6.61
C SER A 35 -2.60 9.95 -5.71
N GLU A 36 -1.86 11.00 -6.02
CA GLU A 36 -0.73 11.46 -5.20
C GLU A 36 -1.17 11.94 -3.82
N VAL A 37 -2.28 12.68 -3.72
CA VAL A 37 -2.84 13.09 -2.42
C VAL A 37 -3.21 11.87 -1.57
N VAL A 38 -3.89 10.88 -2.17
CA VAL A 38 -4.28 9.64 -1.47
C VAL A 38 -3.04 8.87 -1.02
N ARG A 39 -2.03 8.72 -1.88
CA ARG A 39 -0.77 8.03 -1.57
C ARG A 39 0.00 8.74 -0.46
N ALA A 40 0.11 10.07 -0.52
CA ALA A 40 0.75 10.87 0.51
C ALA A 40 0.06 10.68 1.87
N ARG A 41 -1.28 10.74 1.91
CA ARG A 41 -2.02 10.49 3.15
C ARG A 41 -1.84 9.07 3.67
N LYS A 42 -1.83 8.06 2.79
CA LYS A 42 -1.59 6.67 3.20
C LYS A 42 -0.18 6.49 3.79
N ARG A 43 0.85 7.11 3.20
CA ARG A 43 2.21 7.08 3.75
C ARG A 43 2.28 7.70 5.15
N LEU A 44 1.65 8.85 5.36
CA LEU A 44 1.57 9.47 6.68
C LEU A 44 0.85 8.58 7.69
N ARG A 45 -0.27 7.98 7.30
CA ARG A 45 -1.02 7.07 8.18
C ARG A 45 -0.23 5.82 8.56
N LEU A 46 0.67 5.33 7.70
CA LEU A 46 1.57 4.24 8.05
C LEU A 46 2.57 4.66 9.15
N LEU A 47 3.06 5.90 9.12
CA LEU A 47 3.92 6.44 10.18
C LEU A 47 3.15 6.61 11.50
N GLU A 48 1.92 7.10 11.43
CA GLU A 48 1.03 7.28 12.59
C GLU A 48 0.61 5.95 13.24
N LEU A 49 0.53 4.87 12.47
CA LEU A 49 0.20 3.56 13.01
C LEU A 49 1.25 3.06 14.01
N GLY A 50 2.42 3.71 14.08
CA GLY A 50 3.42 3.46 15.11
C GLY A 50 3.77 1.99 15.14
N THR A 51 4.24 1.46 14.00
CA THR A 51 4.69 0.08 13.98
C THR A 51 5.98 0.00 14.80
N ASP A 52 5.86 -0.37 16.07
CA ASP A 52 6.97 -0.85 16.90
C ASP A 52 7.39 -2.24 16.41
N LEU A 53 7.75 -2.28 15.12
CA LEU A 53 8.22 -3.46 14.43
C LEU A 53 9.74 -3.40 14.48
N SER A 54 10.32 -4.28 15.29
CA SER A 54 11.75 -4.51 15.29
C SER A 54 12.15 -5.34 14.06
N VAL A 55 13.45 -5.34 13.75
CA VAL A 55 14.01 -6.24 12.74
C VAL A 55 13.72 -7.71 13.09
N GLU A 56 13.71 -8.04 14.38
CA GLU A 56 13.41 -9.39 14.88
C GLU A 56 11.95 -9.81 14.61
N ASP A 57 11.00 -8.86 14.70
CA ASP A 57 9.60 -9.13 14.31
C ASP A 57 9.47 -9.43 12.82
N LEU A 58 10.25 -8.72 11.98
CA LEU A 58 10.29 -8.94 10.54
C LEU A 58 10.85 -10.34 10.19
N GLU A 59 11.90 -10.78 10.90
CA GLU A 59 12.48 -12.11 10.75
C GLU A 59 11.47 -13.20 11.16
N ARG A 60 10.74 -12.99 12.27
CA ARG A 60 9.68 -13.90 12.73
C ARG A 60 8.52 -14.00 11.72
N MET A 61 8.15 -12.91 11.05
CA MET A 61 7.13 -12.90 10.00
C MET A 61 7.58 -13.62 8.72
N ARG A 62 8.89 -13.59 8.41
CA ARG A 62 9.49 -14.27 7.25
C ARG A 62 9.78 -15.74 7.49
N ALA A 63 9.81 -16.19 8.73
CA ALA A 63 10.00 -17.60 9.05
C ALA A 63 8.93 -18.45 8.33
N PRO A 64 9.31 -19.56 7.68
CA PRO A 64 8.33 -20.47 7.11
C PRO A 64 7.38 -20.89 8.22
N ARG A 65 6.08 -20.70 8.02
CA ARG A 65 5.07 -21.35 8.87
C ARG A 65 5.15 -22.83 8.50
N PHE A 66 6.04 -23.56 9.15
CA PHE A 66 6.04 -25.01 9.05
C PHE A 66 4.69 -25.46 9.60
N ASP A 67 3.85 -25.90 8.67
CA ASP A 67 2.58 -26.53 8.96
C ASP A 67 2.89 -27.74 9.85
N ILE A 68 2.31 -27.78 11.05
CA ILE A 68 2.47 -28.90 11.98
C ILE A 68 1.71 -30.06 11.36
N SER A 69 2.38 -30.79 10.48
CA SER A 69 1.97 -32.11 10.03
C SER A 69 3.13 -33.07 10.23
N GLU A 70 3.39 -33.41 11.49
CA GLU A 70 4.03 -34.67 11.83
C GLU A 70 3.00 -35.55 12.54
N GLY A 71 2.31 -36.36 11.75
CA GLY A 71 2.11 -37.74 12.19
C GLY A 71 3.38 -38.51 11.84
N ASP A 72 4.02 -39.13 12.83
CA ASP A 72 4.43 -40.53 12.81
C ASP A 72 5.20 -40.90 14.10
N GLY A 73 4.89 -42.07 14.66
CA GLY A 73 5.96 -42.99 15.04
C GLY A 73 6.51 -42.98 16.47
N SER A 74 5.78 -43.69 17.35
CA SER A 74 6.32 -44.84 18.11
C SER A 74 6.80 -44.67 19.58
N ARG A 75 6.25 -45.59 20.40
CA ARG A 75 6.82 -46.26 21.60
C ARG A 75 7.06 -45.45 22.88
N THR A 76 6.31 -45.80 23.92
CA THR A 76 6.88 -46.23 25.21
C THR A 76 6.05 -47.36 25.82
N LEU A 77 6.75 -48.46 26.14
CA LEU A 77 6.35 -49.55 27.03
C LEU A 77 6.28 -49.07 28.50
N GLY A 78 5.48 -49.76 29.31
CA GLY A 78 5.44 -49.67 30.79
C GLY A 78 4.14 -49.04 31.29
N SER A 79 3.30 -49.69 32.10
CA SER A 79 3.49 -50.82 33.03
C SER A 79 2.21 -51.64 33.18
#